data_AF-A0A819IEF7-F1
#
_entry.id   AF-A0A819IEF7-F1
#
_cell.length_a   1.000
_cell.length_b   1.000
_cell.length_c   1.000
_cell.angle_alpha   90.00
_cell.angle_beta   90.00
_cell.angle_gamma   90.00
#
_symmetry.space_group_name_H-M   'P 1'
#
loop_
_entity.id
_entity.type
_entity.pdbx_description
1 polymer ?
#
loop_
_entity_poly.entity_id
_entity_poly.type
_entity_poly.pdbx_seq_one_letter_code
_entity_poly.pdbx_strand_id
1 'polypeptide(L)'
;MPTTPLSTKHKRYIPYNLLSDKRTMRFGDKLCSDGPKCQNRRLEHIFIFHFKGYHPQPRYFDIQQTASGKNRYIGFHQTDPGSAMLIAHSDFLISTKYESTMIGHGVYFARSREGTERKANRRGAFICAEIEMGRVLRLEEKERNLYRGKNDWWATHDTAYFCHSDPRLDEFCVKSPTQIVNWIMVIGERFDTKVVAYGLDKEFNDTCCICI
;
A
#
# COMPACT_ATOMS: atom_id res chain seq x y z
N MET A 1 -6.98 8.52 26.56
CA MET A 1 -6.70 8.15 25.16
C MET A 1 -7.58 6.96 24.82
N PRO A 2 -8.15 6.86 23.61
CA PRO A 2 -8.94 5.69 23.25
C PRO A 2 -8.04 4.45 23.36
N THR A 3 -8.49 3.47 24.14
CA THR A 3 -7.80 2.20 24.43
C THR A 3 -8.01 1.16 23.33
N THR A 4 -8.41 1.60 22.14
CA THR A 4 -8.74 0.70 21.04
C THR A 4 -7.47 0.01 20.57
N PRO A 5 -7.40 -1.34 20.64
CA PRO A 5 -6.25 -2.06 20.14
C PRO A 5 -6.06 -1.78 18.65
N LEU A 6 -4.81 -1.82 18.20
CA LEU A 6 -4.49 -1.75 16.78
C LEU A 6 -5.00 -3.03 16.09
N SER A 7 -5.32 -2.91 14.80
CA SER A 7 -5.58 -4.05 13.93
C SER A 7 -4.43 -5.06 14.01
N THR A 8 -4.76 -6.34 14.06
CA THR A 8 -3.75 -7.42 14.03
C THR A 8 -3.00 -7.51 12.70
N LYS A 9 -3.52 -6.86 11.65
CA LYS A 9 -2.92 -6.75 10.32
C LYS A 9 -1.96 -5.56 10.19
N HIS A 10 -2.18 -4.51 10.99
CA HIS A 10 -1.22 -3.43 11.14
C HIS A 10 0.03 -3.98 11.81
N LYS A 11 1.18 -3.86 11.15
CA LYS A 11 2.45 -4.36 11.69
C LYS A 11 3.26 -3.26 12.33
N ARG A 12 3.26 -2.07 11.72
CA ARG A 12 4.08 -0.97 12.20
C ARG A 12 3.82 0.36 11.53
N TYR A 13 4.04 1.42 12.28
CA TYR A 13 4.43 2.75 11.79
C TYR A 13 5.94 2.78 11.47
N ILE A 14 6.33 3.45 10.38
CA ILE A 14 7.72 3.80 10.04
C ILE A 14 7.84 5.33 10.05
N PRO A 15 8.80 5.93 10.78
CA PRO A 15 8.90 7.37 10.88
C PRO A 15 9.48 7.90 9.59
N TYR A 16 9.05 9.10 9.25
CA TYR A 16 9.37 9.69 7.97
C TYR A 16 10.88 9.87 7.74
N ASN A 17 11.64 10.15 8.79
CA ASN A 17 13.09 10.33 8.72
C ASN A 17 13.88 9.03 8.49
N LEU A 18 13.24 7.86 8.59
CA LEU A 18 13.86 6.56 8.28
C LEU A 18 13.71 6.17 6.80
N LEU A 19 13.14 7.03 5.96
CA LEU A 19 12.82 6.68 4.58
C LEU A 19 13.91 7.14 3.62
N SER A 20 14.43 6.22 2.82
CA SER A 20 15.30 6.43 1.65
C SER A 20 16.31 7.57 1.85
N ASP A 21 16.14 8.69 1.12
CA ASP A 21 17.00 9.87 1.09
C ASP A 21 16.90 10.78 2.33
N LYS A 22 16.00 10.48 3.27
CA LYS A 22 15.86 11.20 4.54
C LYS A 22 16.73 10.61 5.65
N ARG A 23 17.27 9.41 5.44
CA ARG A 23 18.21 8.81 6.39
C ARG A 23 19.53 9.56 6.36
N THR A 24 20.05 9.81 7.54
CA THR A 24 21.37 10.43 7.76
C THR A 24 22.34 9.39 8.31
N MET A 25 23.63 9.71 8.40
CA MET A 25 24.63 8.85 9.06
C MET A 25 24.16 8.37 10.45
N ARG A 26 23.37 9.19 11.16
CA ARG A 26 22.80 8.85 12.47
C ARG A 26 21.79 7.69 12.43
N PHE A 27 21.07 7.51 11.33
CA PHE A 27 20.01 6.51 11.18
C PHE A 27 20.38 5.39 10.19
N GLY A 28 21.64 5.33 9.76
CA GLY A 28 22.11 4.46 8.69
C GLY A 28 21.70 4.99 7.32
N ASP A 29 22.62 5.65 6.62
CA ASP A 29 22.42 6.24 5.29
C ASP A 29 22.73 5.28 4.14
N LYS A 30 23.03 4.00 4.45
CA LYS A 30 23.31 2.99 3.43
C LYS A 30 22.07 2.76 2.56
N LEU A 31 22.20 3.04 1.27
CA LEU A 31 21.23 2.63 0.26
C LEU A 31 21.11 1.10 0.22
N CYS A 32 20.03 0.58 -0.36
CA CYS A 32 19.95 -0.84 -0.63
C CYS A 32 21.06 -1.24 -1.60
N SER A 33 21.84 -2.26 -1.23
CA SER A 33 22.93 -2.84 -2.03
C SER A 33 22.46 -3.32 -3.40
N ASP A 34 21.24 -3.84 -3.48
CA ASP A 34 20.66 -4.35 -4.74
C ASP A 34 20.07 -3.25 -5.63
N GLY A 35 19.90 -2.03 -5.10
CA GLY A 35 19.35 -0.89 -5.82
C GLY A 35 18.03 -1.22 -6.56
N PRO A 36 17.89 -0.88 -7.85
CA PRO A 36 16.68 -1.18 -8.64
C PRO A 36 16.39 -2.67 -8.84
N LYS A 37 17.35 -3.56 -8.60
CA LYS A 37 17.20 -5.02 -8.78
C LYS A 37 16.75 -5.73 -7.51
N CYS A 38 16.56 -5.00 -6.41
CA CYS A 38 16.18 -5.59 -5.13
C CYS A 38 14.94 -6.48 -5.29
N GLN A 39 15.00 -7.67 -4.70
CA GLN A 39 13.89 -8.63 -4.66
C GLN A 39 13.30 -8.76 -3.26
N ASN A 40 13.77 -7.96 -2.30
CA ASN A 40 13.26 -7.99 -0.94
C ASN A 40 11.87 -7.32 -0.88
N ARG A 41 10.85 -8.15 -0.63
CA ARG A 41 9.44 -7.74 -0.60
C ARG A 41 8.92 -7.47 0.80
N ARG A 42 9.78 -7.46 1.83
CA ARG A 42 9.39 -7.06 3.18
C ARG A 42 8.91 -5.61 3.15
N LEU A 43 7.74 -5.35 3.74
CA LEU A 43 7.11 -4.04 3.64
C LEU A 43 8.02 -2.94 4.21
N GLU A 44 8.68 -3.20 5.35
CA GLU A 44 9.57 -2.26 6.01
C GLU A 44 10.78 -1.96 5.13
N HIS A 45 11.35 -2.97 4.47
CA HIS A 45 12.46 -2.79 3.54
C HIS A 45 12.06 -1.88 2.39
N ILE A 46 10.87 -2.09 1.82
CA ILE A 46 10.33 -1.28 0.73
C ILE A 46 10.23 0.19 1.16
N PHE A 47 9.67 0.49 2.33
CA PHE A 47 9.58 1.88 2.80
C PHE A 47 10.93 2.47 3.23
N ILE A 48 11.77 1.73 3.93
CA ILE A 48 13.04 2.24 4.44
C ILE A 48 14.04 2.50 3.31
N PHE A 49 14.16 1.60 2.33
CA PHE A 49 15.20 1.71 1.30
C PHE A 49 14.67 2.21 -0.04
N HIS A 50 13.40 1.98 -0.32
CA HIS A 50 12.82 2.10 -1.65
C HIS A 50 11.57 2.97 -1.70
N PHE A 51 11.47 3.94 -0.77
CA PHE A 51 10.30 4.81 -0.68
C PHE A 51 9.99 5.53 -2.00
N LYS A 52 11.01 5.90 -2.79
CA LYS A 52 10.83 6.63 -4.06
C LYS A 52 11.26 5.80 -5.26
N GLY A 53 10.45 5.83 -6.32
CA GLY A 53 10.81 5.35 -7.66
C GLY A 53 10.95 3.83 -7.81
N TYR A 54 10.71 3.06 -6.74
CA TYR A 54 10.83 1.61 -6.76
C TYR A 54 9.51 0.94 -7.10
N HIS A 55 9.60 -0.05 -7.98
CA HIS A 55 8.50 -0.90 -8.37
C HIS A 55 8.80 -2.30 -7.85
N PRO A 56 8.22 -2.71 -6.71
CA PRO A 56 8.60 -3.96 -6.05
C PRO A 56 8.28 -5.21 -6.87
N GLN A 57 7.50 -5.07 -7.94
CA GLN A 57 7.03 -6.19 -8.73
C GLN A 57 6.58 -5.76 -10.14
N PRO A 58 6.68 -6.68 -11.14
CA PRO A 58 6.03 -6.56 -12.44
C PRO A 58 4.50 -6.46 -12.34
N ARG A 59 3.80 -6.36 -13.48
CA ARG A 59 2.33 -6.52 -13.46
C ARG A 59 1.97 -7.89 -12.91
N TYR A 60 0.81 -7.98 -12.28
CA TYR A 60 0.35 -9.24 -11.69
C TYR A 60 0.35 -10.40 -12.71
N PHE A 61 -0.01 -10.12 -13.96
CA PHE A 61 -0.06 -11.11 -15.04
C PHE A 61 1.31 -11.49 -15.62
N ASP A 62 2.35 -10.68 -15.37
CA ASP A 62 3.72 -10.95 -15.83
C ASP A 62 4.50 -11.79 -14.81
N ILE A 63 3.98 -11.93 -13.60
CA ILE A 63 4.58 -12.76 -12.56
C ILE A 63 4.23 -14.21 -12.88
N GLN A 64 5.26 -15.02 -13.16
CA GLN A 64 5.09 -16.47 -13.21
C GLN A 64 4.49 -16.89 -11.87
N GLN A 65 3.24 -17.36 -11.88
CA GLN A 65 2.57 -17.88 -10.68
C GLN A 65 3.34 -19.13 -10.26
N THR A 66 4.39 -18.95 -9.46
CA THR A 66 5.19 -20.07 -8.97
C THR A 66 4.29 -20.98 -8.14
N ALA A 67 4.56 -22.28 -8.20
CA ALA A 67 3.77 -23.36 -7.58
C ALA A 67 3.61 -23.26 -6.04
N SER A 68 4.11 -22.20 -5.40
CA SER A 68 3.99 -21.95 -3.96
C SER A 68 2.61 -21.45 -3.50
N GLY A 69 1.65 -21.28 -4.42
CA GLY A 69 0.22 -21.13 -4.10
C GLY A 69 -0.17 -19.86 -3.34
N LYS A 70 0.74 -18.90 -3.17
CA LYS A 70 0.46 -17.64 -2.48
C LYS A 70 0.38 -16.51 -3.49
N ASN A 71 -0.84 -16.17 -3.91
CA ASN A 71 -1.19 -15.01 -4.76
C ASN A 71 -0.99 -13.68 -4.01
N ARG A 72 0.21 -13.46 -3.45
CA ARG A 72 0.58 -12.32 -2.61
C ARG A 72 1.21 -11.21 -3.46
N TYR A 73 0.66 -10.01 -3.35
CA TYR A 73 1.06 -8.85 -4.15
C TYR A 73 1.19 -7.62 -3.26
N ILE A 74 2.13 -6.74 -3.57
CA ILE A 74 2.34 -5.49 -2.82
C ILE A 74 1.45 -4.38 -3.37
N GLY A 75 0.67 -3.73 -2.52
CA GLY A 75 -0.14 -2.58 -2.88
C GLY A 75 0.27 -1.33 -2.10
N PHE A 76 0.14 -0.18 -2.75
CA PHE A 76 0.35 1.12 -2.13
C PHE A 76 -0.98 1.86 -2.04
N HIS A 77 -1.26 2.46 -0.88
CA HIS A 77 -2.43 3.28 -0.64
C HIS A 77 -2.01 4.62 -0.04
N GLN A 78 -2.66 5.72 -0.43
CA GLN A 78 -2.42 7.04 0.12
C GLN A 78 -3.70 7.62 0.68
N THR A 79 -3.59 8.22 1.87
CA THR A 79 -4.71 8.86 2.56
C THR A 79 -4.20 10.00 3.45
N ASP A 80 -5.09 10.62 4.23
CA ASP A 80 -4.71 11.58 5.27
C ASP A 80 -4.34 10.88 6.59
N PRO A 81 -3.55 11.51 7.48
CA PRO A 81 -3.12 10.88 8.73
C PRO A 81 -4.26 10.43 9.64
N GLY A 82 -5.38 11.18 9.72
CA GLY A 82 -6.51 10.80 10.54
C GLY A 82 -7.18 9.52 10.03
N SER A 83 -7.40 9.44 8.72
CA SER A 83 -7.91 8.22 8.06
C SER A 83 -6.96 7.03 8.21
N ALA A 84 -5.64 7.24 8.13
CA ALA A 84 -4.65 6.17 8.37
C ALA A 84 -4.74 5.62 9.79
N MET A 85 -4.93 6.48 10.79
CA MET A 85 -5.15 6.04 12.17
C MET A 85 -6.46 5.29 12.36
N LEU A 86 -7.53 5.72 11.70
CA LEU A 86 -8.78 4.96 11.71
C LEU A 86 -8.56 3.55 11.15
N ILE A 87 -7.87 3.43 10.00
CA ILE A 87 -7.50 2.12 9.43
C ILE A 87 -6.65 1.30 10.41
N ALA A 88 -5.72 1.94 11.13
CA ALA A 88 -4.89 1.28 12.14
C ALA A 88 -5.71 0.69 13.30
N HIS A 89 -6.84 1.29 13.66
CA HIS A 89 -7.70 0.80 14.74
C HIS A 89 -8.90 -0.04 14.28
N SER A 90 -9.34 0.07 13.02
CA SER A 90 -10.57 -0.56 12.53
C SER A 90 -10.42 -1.45 11.29
N ASP A 91 -9.20 -1.63 10.80
CA ASP A 91 -8.90 -2.15 9.45
C ASP A 91 -9.40 -1.27 8.30
N PHE A 92 -9.00 -1.63 7.08
CA PHE A 92 -9.51 -1.01 5.87
C PHE A 92 -11.01 -1.24 5.73
N LEU A 93 -11.71 -0.21 5.27
CA LEU A 93 -13.14 -0.27 4.96
C LEU A 93 -13.37 -0.11 3.46
N ILE A 94 -14.42 -0.77 2.98
CA ILE A 94 -14.88 -0.59 1.59
C ILE A 94 -15.50 0.81 1.47
N SER A 95 -15.16 1.53 0.39
CA SER A 95 -15.74 2.85 0.13
C SER A 95 -17.26 2.78 -0.03
N THR A 96 -17.97 3.61 0.73
CA THR A 96 -19.43 3.80 0.64
C THR A 96 -19.84 4.87 -0.39
N LYS A 97 -18.90 5.48 -1.11
CA LYS A 97 -19.20 6.53 -2.10
C LYS A 97 -19.31 5.94 -3.49
N TYR A 98 -20.54 5.67 -3.91
CA TYR A 98 -20.87 4.81 -5.05
C TYR A 98 -20.49 5.40 -6.42
N GLU A 99 -20.76 6.68 -6.65
CA GLU A 99 -20.80 7.31 -7.98
C GLU A 99 -19.43 7.74 -8.55
N SER A 100 -18.36 7.68 -7.76
CA SER A 100 -17.04 8.23 -8.13
C SER A 100 -15.95 7.16 -8.32
N THR A 101 -16.29 5.88 -8.20
CA THR A 101 -15.32 4.79 -8.25
C THR A 101 -15.05 4.32 -9.67
N MET A 102 -13.77 4.05 -10.00
CA MET A 102 -13.38 3.69 -11.36
C MET A 102 -13.81 2.28 -11.77
N ILE A 103 -13.83 1.33 -10.84
CA ILE A 103 -14.06 -0.10 -11.10
C ILE A 103 -14.95 -0.69 -9.99
N GLY A 104 -15.93 0.10 -9.54
CA GLY A 104 -16.83 -0.27 -8.46
C GLY A 104 -16.22 -0.14 -7.06
N HIS A 105 -16.89 -0.70 -6.06
CA HIS A 105 -16.51 -0.64 -4.66
C HIS A 105 -15.41 -1.65 -4.33
N GLY A 106 -14.60 -1.27 -3.35
CA GLY A 106 -13.55 -2.10 -2.79
C GLY A 106 -12.48 -1.23 -2.13
N VAL A 107 -11.33 -1.83 -1.88
CA VAL A 107 -10.15 -1.12 -1.38
C VAL A 107 -9.16 -0.97 -2.54
N TYR A 108 -8.83 0.28 -2.86
CA TYR A 108 -7.99 0.62 -4.00
C TYR A 108 -6.52 0.71 -3.60
N PHE A 109 -5.67 0.11 -4.42
CA PHE A 109 -4.23 0.17 -4.32
C PHE A 109 -3.61 0.51 -5.66
N ALA A 110 -2.47 1.19 -5.62
CA ALA A 110 -1.59 1.36 -6.77
C ALA A 110 -0.45 0.34 -6.70
N ARG A 111 0.17 0.08 -7.86
CA ARG A 111 1.38 -0.77 -7.95
C ARG A 111 2.64 -0.10 -7.40
N SER A 112 2.65 1.22 -7.30
CA SER A 112 3.77 2.01 -6.80
C SER A 112 3.29 3.18 -5.96
N ARG A 113 4.19 3.75 -5.15
CA ARG A 113 3.91 4.96 -4.39
C ARG A 113 3.56 6.12 -5.31
N GLU A 114 4.31 6.33 -6.39
CA GLU A 114 4.05 7.38 -7.38
C GLU A 114 2.65 7.26 -7.99
N GLY A 115 2.20 6.02 -8.21
CA GLY A 115 0.85 5.72 -8.67
C GLY A 115 -0.24 6.20 -7.69
N THR A 116 0.06 6.36 -6.39
CA THR A 116 -0.90 6.89 -5.40
C THR A 116 -0.97 8.43 -5.41
N GLU A 117 0.14 9.12 -5.69
CA GLU A 117 0.25 10.57 -5.54
C GLU A 117 -0.64 11.39 -6.49
N ARG A 118 -0.91 10.83 -7.68
CA ARG A 118 -1.79 11.47 -8.68
C ARG A 118 -3.27 11.39 -8.31
N LYS A 119 -3.62 10.59 -7.29
CA LYS A 119 -5.00 10.13 -7.07
C LYS A 119 -5.60 10.65 -5.77
N ALA A 120 -4.79 10.97 -4.77
CA ALA A 120 -5.31 11.34 -3.48
C ALA A 120 -5.54 12.87 -3.37
N ASN A 121 -6.82 13.25 -3.30
CA ASN A 121 -7.23 14.53 -2.70
C ASN A 121 -6.92 14.59 -1.19
N ARG A 122 -6.56 13.45 -0.58
CA ARG A 122 -6.18 13.29 0.81
C ARG A 122 -4.73 12.84 0.89
N ARG A 123 -3.84 13.72 1.34
CA ARG A 123 -2.40 13.49 1.39
C ARG A 123 -1.91 13.47 2.83
N GLY A 124 -0.76 12.84 3.05
CA GLY A 124 -0.04 12.92 4.33
C GLY A 124 0.23 11.58 4.99
N ALA A 125 -0.38 10.49 4.53
CA ALA A 125 -0.05 9.14 4.97
C ALA A 125 0.04 8.17 3.78
N PHE A 126 0.99 7.25 3.85
CA PHE A 126 1.22 6.19 2.87
C PHE A 126 1.15 4.84 3.57
N ILE A 127 0.47 3.88 2.96
CA ILE A 127 0.37 2.50 3.44
C ILE A 127 0.97 1.58 2.37
N CYS A 128 1.82 0.65 2.79
CA CYS A 128 2.32 -0.46 1.98
C CYS A 128 1.70 -1.73 2.54
N ALA A 129 1.02 -2.48 1.68
CA ALA A 129 0.22 -3.63 2.08
C ALA A 129 0.59 -4.88 1.28
N GLU A 130 0.59 -6.02 1.96
CA GLU A 130 0.62 -7.34 1.33
C GLU A 130 -0.83 -7.82 1.13
N ILE A 131 -1.15 -8.23 -0.10
CA ILE A 131 -2.52 -8.44 -0.56
C ILE A 131 -2.67 -9.82 -1.19
N GLU A 132 -3.73 -10.54 -0.82
CA GLU A 132 -4.21 -11.74 -1.50
C GLU A 132 -5.05 -11.39 -2.73
N MET A 133 -4.49 -11.58 -3.90
CA MET A 133 -5.13 -11.15 -5.14
C MET A 133 -6.29 -12.05 -5.56
N GLY A 134 -6.29 -13.33 -5.16
CA GLY A 134 -7.34 -14.29 -5.52
C GLY A 134 -7.48 -14.44 -7.04
N ARG A 135 -8.73 -14.54 -7.53
CA ARG A 135 -9.04 -14.48 -8.97
C ARG A 135 -9.04 -13.04 -9.44
N VAL A 136 -8.20 -12.72 -10.42
CA VAL A 136 -7.98 -11.35 -10.88
C VAL A 136 -8.61 -11.11 -12.25
N LEU A 137 -9.53 -10.15 -12.32
CA LEU A 137 -10.05 -9.62 -13.58
C LEU A 137 -9.03 -8.62 -14.13
N ARG A 138 -8.50 -8.88 -15.34
CA ARG A 138 -7.68 -7.92 -16.08
C ARG A 138 -8.59 -6.94 -16.81
N LEU A 139 -8.34 -5.66 -16.63
CA LEU A 139 -9.02 -4.57 -17.34
C LEU A 139 -7.99 -3.70 -18.03
N GLU A 140 -8.15 -3.51 -19.33
CA GLU A 140 -7.37 -2.57 -20.11
C GLU A 140 -7.98 -1.17 -20.07
N GLU A 141 -7.19 -0.15 -20.39
CA GLU A 141 -7.62 1.25 -20.32
C GLU A 141 -8.90 1.55 -21.12
N LYS A 142 -9.08 0.88 -22.26
CA LYS A 142 -10.28 0.98 -23.11
C LYS A 142 -11.57 0.46 -22.44
N GLU A 143 -11.44 -0.39 -21.43
CA GLU A 143 -12.55 -1.06 -20.73
C GLU A 143 -13.02 -0.28 -19.49
N ARG A 144 -12.33 0.82 -19.14
CA ARG A 144 -12.60 1.62 -17.93
C ARG A 144 -14.06 2.00 -17.75
N ASN A 145 -14.70 2.43 -18.84
CA ASN A 145 -16.08 2.92 -18.78
C ASN A 145 -17.11 1.79 -18.64
N LEU A 146 -16.76 0.54 -18.99
CA LEU A 146 -17.67 -0.60 -18.87
C LEU A 146 -17.97 -0.95 -17.41
N TYR A 147 -16.95 -0.81 -16.55
CA TYR A 147 -16.98 -1.20 -15.14
C TYR A 147 -17.08 -0.02 -14.16
N ARG A 148 -17.20 1.21 -14.67
CA ARG A 148 -17.25 2.41 -13.83
C ARG A 148 -18.45 2.37 -12.88
N GLY A 149 -18.17 2.43 -11.58
CA GLY A 149 -19.19 2.35 -10.53
C GLY A 149 -19.93 1.01 -10.44
N LYS A 150 -19.45 -0.07 -11.08
CA LYS A 150 -20.13 -1.38 -11.11
C LYS A 150 -19.30 -2.48 -10.44
N ASN A 151 -20.00 -3.37 -9.74
CA ASN A 151 -19.40 -4.52 -9.04
C ASN A 151 -19.72 -5.85 -9.71
N ASP A 152 -20.12 -5.87 -10.99
CA ASP A 152 -20.51 -7.09 -11.71
C ASP A 152 -19.42 -8.18 -11.66
N TRP A 153 -18.16 -7.76 -11.55
CA TRP A 153 -17.00 -8.65 -11.42
C TRP A 153 -16.92 -9.39 -10.08
N TRP A 154 -17.59 -8.91 -9.01
CA TRP A 154 -17.55 -9.53 -7.68
C TRP A 154 -18.10 -10.96 -7.63
N ALA A 155 -18.95 -11.33 -8.59
CA ALA A 155 -19.50 -12.68 -8.67
C ALA A 155 -18.44 -13.72 -9.04
N THR A 156 -17.46 -13.32 -9.85
CA THR A 156 -16.50 -14.24 -10.49
C THR A 156 -15.04 -13.96 -10.13
N HIS A 157 -14.75 -12.79 -9.57
CA HIS A 157 -13.40 -12.34 -9.27
C HIS A 157 -13.31 -11.70 -7.88
N ASP A 158 -12.10 -11.74 -7.32
CA ASP A 158 -11.77 -11.23 -5.99
C ASP A 158 -11.03 -9.88 -6.09
N THR A 159 -10.38 -9.63 -7.23
CA THR A 159 -9.67 -8.38 -7.52
C THR A 159 -9.91 -7.95 -8.96
N ALA A 160 -10.10 -6.66 -9.19
CA ALA A 160 -10.04 -6.07 -10.53
C ALA A 160 -8.73 -5.29 -10.67
N TYR A 161 -7.93 -5.63 -11.68
CA TYR A 161 -6.62 -5.02 -11.98
C TYR A 161 -6.71 -4.20 -13.26
N PHE A 162 -6.40 -2.91 -13.16
CA PHE A 162 -6.47 -1.96 -14.25
C PHE A 162 -5.08 -1.66 -14.80
N CYS A 163 -4.87 -2.10 -16.03
CA CYS A 163 -3.66 -1.85 -16.80
C CYS A 163 -3.76 -0.50 -17.50
N HIS A 164 -2.97 0.46 -17.04
CA HIS A 164 -2.81 1.75 -17.71
C HIS A 164 -1.82 1.64 -18.87
N SER A 165 -1.90 2.57 -19.83
CA SER A 165 -0.85 2.78 -20.83
C SER A 165 0.53 3.05 -20.21
N ASP A 166 0.60 3.84 -19.13
CA ASP A 166 1.78 3.97 -18.27
C ASP A 166 1.71 2.94 -17.11
N PRO A 167 2.56 1.90 -17.10
CA PRO A 167 2.51 0.87 -16.07
C PRO A 167 2.72 1.39 -14.65
N ARG A 168 3.37 2.56 -14.48
CA ARG A 168 3.57 3.17 -13.15
C ARG A 168 2.27 3.65 -12.51
N LEU A 169 1.20 3.74 -13.31
CA LEU A 169 -0.11 4.19 -12.87
C LEU A 169 -1.07 3.05 -12.58
N ASP A 170 -0.68 1.80 -12.90
CA ASP A 170 -1.49 0.59 -12.69
C ASP A 170 -2.11 0.55 -11.29
N GLU A 171 -3.36 0.12 -11.26
CA GLU A 171 -4.19 0.08 -10.07
C GLU A 171 -4.90 -1.24 -9.93
N PHE A 172 -5.35 -1.52 -8.73
CA PHE A 172 -6.24 -2.63 -8.51
C PHE A 172 -7.17 -2.35 -7.33
N CYS A 173 -8.36 -2.91 -7.45
CA CYS A 173 -9.42 -2.82 -6.46
C CYS A 173 -9.66 -4.23 -5.92
N VAL A 174 -9.43 -4.43 -4.63
CA VAL A 174 -9.78 -5.69 -3.95
C VAL A 174 -11.20 -5.61 -3.42
N LYS A 175 -11.96 -6.70 -3.60
CA LYS A 175 -13.36 -6.80 -3.20
C LYS A 175 -13.53 -6.70 -1.69
N SER A 176 -12.61 -7.26 -0.91
CA SER A 176 -12.73 -7.38 0.54
C SER A 176 -11.47 -6.93 1.28
N PRO A 177 -11.60 -6.18 2.40
CA PRO A 177 -10.50 -5.91 3.32
C PRO A 177 -9.86 -7.17 3.91
N THR A 178 -10.55 -8.32 3.88
CA THR A 178 -9.98 -9.61 4.31
C THR A 178 -8.80 -10.04 3.44
N GLN A 179 -8.73 -9.58 2.19
CA GLN A 179 -7.60 -9.84 1.28
C GLN A 179 -6.33 -9.10 1.68
N ILE A 180 -6.41 -8.07 2.53
CA ILE A 180 -5.26 -7.36 3.05
C ILE A 180 -4.72 -8.17 4.22
N VAL A 181 -3.50 -8.66 4.09
CA VAL A 181 -2.90 -9.66 4.99
C VAL A 181 -2.15 -8.95 6.11
N ASN A 182 -1.23 -8.08 5.70
CA ASN A 182 -0.34 -7.33 6.56
C ASN A 182 -0.12 -5.97 5.91
N TRP A 183 0.08 -4.94 6.72
CA TRP A 183 0.41 -3.62 6.20
C TRP A 183 1.21 -2.81 7.21
N ILE A 184 1.94 -1.84 6.70
CA ILE A 184 2.66 -0.83 7.48
C ILE A 184 2.31 0.56 6.95
N MET A 185 2.52 1.58 7.76
CA MET A 185 2.26 2.96 7.35
C MET A 185 3.41 3.90 7.65
N VAL A 186 3.41 4.99 6.89
CA VAL A 186 4.23 6.18 7.08
C VAL A 186 3.30 7.37 7.14
N ILE A 187 3.58 8.30 8.05
CA ILE A 187 2.98 9.62 8.09
C ILE A 187 4.05 10.62 7.65
N GLY A 188 3.69 11.55 6.76
CA GLY A 188 4.62 12.52 6.20
C GLY A 188 5.11 13.54 7.23
N GLU A 189 6.36 14.00 7.08
CA GLU A 189 7.10 14.92 7.98
C GLU A 189 6.28 16.09 8.54
N ARG A 190 5.45 16.71 7.69
CA ARG A 190 4.62 17.87 8.08
C ARG A 190 3.58 17.54 9.16
N PHE A 191 3.42 16.26 9.49
CA PHE A 191 2.51 15.75 10.50
C PHE A 191 3.24 15.05 11.65
N ASP A 192 4.57 15.20 11.77
CA ASP A 192 5.38 14.57 12.83
C ASP A 192 4.89 14.95 14.24
N THR A 193 4.42 16.18 14.44
CA THR A 193 3.83 16.62 15.72
C THR A 193 2.60 15.82 16.12
N LYS A 194 1.93 15.17 15.16
CA LYS A 194 0.76 14.33 15.41
C LYS A 194 1.13 12.89 15.73
N VAL A 195 2.37 12.44 15.51
CA VAL A 195 2.82 11.06 15.79
C VAL A 195 2.61 10.70 17.26
N VAL A 196 2.97 11.62 18.17
CA VAL A 196 2.73 11.48 19.62
C VAL A 196 1.24 11.55 19.93
N ALA A 197 0.50 12.47 19.30
CA ALA A 197 -0.95 12.58 19.49
C ALA A 197 -1.70 11.33 19.01
N TYR A 198 -1.13 10.61 18.05
CA TYR A 198 -1.63 9.35 17.52
C TYR A 198 -1.09 8.11 18.27
N GLY A 199 -0.22 8.30 19.27
CA GLY A 199 0.35 7.20 20.08
C GLY A 199 1.32 6.28 19.33
N LEU A 200 1.83 6.72 18.18
CA LEU A 200 2.71 5.95 17.30
C LEU A 200 4.17 5.94 17.74
N ASP A 201 4.54 6.85 18.64
CA ASP A 201 5.88 6.96 19.25
C ASP A 201 6.26 5.68 20.04
N LYS A 202 5.27 4.91 20.48
CA LYS A 202 5.47 3.65 21.21
C LYS A 202 5.70 2.44 20.30
N GLU A 203 5.42 2.53 19.00
CA GLU A 203 5.72 1.46 18.02
C GLU A 203 7.20 1.43 17.60
N PHE A 204 8.01 2.38 18.10
CA PHE A 204 9.37 2.64 17.61
C PHE A 204 10.51 1.90 18.31
N ASN A 205 10.25 1.21 19.41
CA ASN A 205 11.35 0.73 20.26
C ASN A 205 12.26 -0.35 19.63
N ASP A 206 11.87 -1.06 18.56
CA ASP A 206 12.64 -2.18 17.98
C ASP A 206 13.02 -2.00 16.49
N THR A 207 13.63 -0.87 16.10
CA THR A 207 13.88 -0.55 14.68
C THR A 207 15.28 -0.90 14.18
N CYS A 208 15.67 -2.18 14.21
CA CYS A 208 16.81 -2.66 13.42
C CYS A 208 16.31 -3.34 12.14
N CYS A 209 16.34 -2.61 11.02
CA CYS A 209 16.15 -3.20 9.69
C CYS A 209 17.50 -3.22 8.97
N ILE A 210 18.12 -4.39 8.88
CA ILE A 210 19.39 -4.58 8.19
C ILE A 210 19.09 -4.94 6.74
N CYS A 211 19.67 -4.19 5.80
CA CYS A 211 19.79 -4.63 4.41
C CYS A 211 20.75 -5.83 4.41
N ILE A 212 20.23 -7.04 4.20
CA ILE A 212 21.07 -8.24 3.97
C ILE A 212 21.52 -8.20 2.52
#